data_AF-A0AAP6ELA7-F1
#
_entry.id   AF-A0AAP6ELA7-F1
#
_cell.length_a   1.000
_cell.length_b   1.000
_cell.length_c   1.000
_cell.angle_alpha   90.00
_cell.angle_beta   90.00
_cell.angle_gamma   90.00
#
_symmetry.space_group_name_H-M   'P 1'
#
loop_
_entity.id
_entity.type
_entity.pdbx_description
1 polymer ?
#
loop_
_entity_poly.entity_id
_entity_poly.type
_entity_poly.pdbx_seq_one_letter_code
_entity_poly.pdbx_strand_id
1 'polypeptide(L)'
;MFDRVHARARAKAGRVATAAGAAVLTGGLFTDFLTGPGIAAAAATAGIGLATNIKLWKAPSSAKATAFCVYASPHAGNALLLVGERLVPSGSSGWLLAQATVIAVWTGATWYIRPGRLARELVDEAVLQEIAEATKEAEQKAAEVVVRPVDPNESDAARWWRQEFAGEDGIAPNTVLLDYDRISKECVAVVLGSAQRGTPVPDISKSRLSAHLDVPEEQIEIGPVPGRGAGVRLLVLGPRPEPAESEKTAGGDEEVWKEIAATAMPGVELIEANTYEIRKELT
;
A
#
# COMPACT_ATOMS: atom_id res chain seq x y z
N MET A 1 -1.00 7.88 -21.54
CA MET A 1 -0.29 8.13 -22.82
C MET A 1 1.16 8.59 -22.60
N PHE A 2 1.42 9.49 -21.65
CA PHE A 2 2.75 10.03 -21.33
C PHE A 2 3.79 8.99 -20.87
N ASP A 3 3.42 7.99 -20.07
CA ASP A 3 4.37 6.96 -19.61
C ASP A 3 4.97 6.12 -20.74
N ARG A 4 4.17 5.80 -21.76
CA ARG A 4 4.66 5.04 -22.93
C ARG A 4 5.64 5.86 -23.76
N VAL A 5 5.47 7.19 -23.82
CA VAL A 5 6.37 8.09 -24.55
C VAL A 5 7.73 8.18 -23.84
N HIS A 6 7.73 8.38 -22.51
CA HIS A 6 8.97 8.43 -21.73
C HIS A 6 9.72 7.10 -21.71
N ALA A 7 9.00 5.97 -21.62
CA ALA A 7 9.61 4.64 -21.70
C ALA A 7 10.29 4.40 -23.06
N ARG A 8 9.64 4.78 -24.17
CA ARG A 8 10.20 4.68 -25.52
C ARG A 8 11.40 5.59 -25.73
N ALA A 9 11.35 6.84 -25.24
CA ALA A 9 12.46 7.79 -25.35
C ALA A 9 13.71 7.27 -24.62
N ARG A 10 13.55 6.73 -23.40
CA ARG A 10 14.66 6.12 -22.64
C ARG A 10 15.21 4.86 -23.30
N ALA A 11 14.34 4.02 -23.84
CA ALA A 11 14.78 2.83 -24.59
C ALA A 11 15.59 3.20 -25.84
N LYS A 12 15.21 4.27 -26.55
CA LYS A 12 15.99 4.81 -27.67
C LYS A 12 17.33 5.38 -27.19
N ALA A 13 17.34 6.18 -26.12
CA ALA A 13 18.56 6.75 -25.56
C ALA A 13 19.57 5.66 -25.14
N GLY A 14 19.11 4.59 -24.49
CA GLY A 14 19.95 3.45 -24.13
C GLY A 14 20.57 2.76 -25.36
N ARG A 15 19.79 2.56 -26.43
CA ARG A 15 20.30 1.98 -27.68
C ARG A 15 21.32 2.89 -28.37
N VAL A 16 21.06 4.19 -28.41
CA VAL A 16 22.01 5.16 -28.96
C VAL A 16 23.31 5.15 -28.15
N ALA A 17 23.23 5.11 -26.83
CA ALA A 17 24.39 5.03 -25.96
C ALA A 17 25.19 3.73 -26.17
N THR A 18 24.52 2.57 -26.33
CA THR A 18 25.20 1.30 -26.63
C THR A 18 25.86 1.34 -28.01
N ALA A 19 25.19 1.87 -29.04
CA ALA A 19 25.77 2.00 -30.37
C ALA A 19 26.97 2.96 -30.40
N ALA A 20 26.86 4.11 -29.70
CA ALA A 20 27.95 5.06 -29.57
C ALA A 20 29.16 4.46 -28.81
N GLY A 21 28.91 3.73 -27.72
CA GLY A 21 29.95 3.02 -26.98
C GLY A 21 30.65 1.96 -27.84
N ALA A 22 29.90 1.19 -28.62
CA ALA A 22 30.45 0.20 -29.54
C ALA A 22 31.31 0.84 -30.63
N ALA A 23 30.90 2.00 -31.17
CA ALA A 23 31.69 2.74 -32.14
C ALA A 23 33.00 3.25 -31.54
N VAL A 24 32.97 3.75 -30.29
CA VAL A 24 34.17 4.20 -29.57
C VAL A 24 35.14 3.03 -29.30
N LEU A 25 34.63 1.89 -28.82
CA LEU A 25 35.43 0.67 -28.60
C LEU A 25 36.04 0.16 -29.91
N THR A 26 35.23 0.06 -30.96
CA THR A 26 35.73 -0.40 -32.26
C THR A 26 36.77 0.57 -32.83
N GLY A 27 36.58 1.88 -32.67
CA GLY A 27 37.59 2.88 -33.03
C GLY A 27 38.87 2.78 -32.20
N GLY A 28 38.74 2.48 -30.90
CA GLY A 28 39.86 2.31 -29.97
C GLY A 28 40.83 1.17 -30.34
N LEU A 29 40.35 0.17 -31.09
CA LEU A 29 41.19 -0.87 -31.69
C LEU A 29 42.21 -0.34 -32.72
N PHE A 30 41.91 0.80 -33.35
CA PHE A 30 42.72 1.37 -34.43
C PHE A 30 43.45 2.65 -34.03
N THR A 31 43.03 3.32 -32.96
CA THR A 31 43.64 4.59 -32.53
C THR A 31 43.67 4.76 -31.04
N ASP A 32 44.77 5.34 -30.57
CA ASP A 32 44.95 5.57 -29.16
C ASP A 32 44.17 6.76 -28.61
N PHE A 33 43.82 7.68 -29.50
CA PHE A 33 43.21 8.97 -29.19
C PHE A 33 41.83 8.85 -28.52
N LEU A 34 41.12 7.73 -28.72
CA LEU A 34 39.73 7.57 -28.27
C LEU A 34 39.60 7.05 -26.84
N THR A 35 40.65 6.50 -26.22
CA THR A 35 40.56 5.87 -24.89
C THR A 35 40.22 6.88 -23.80
N GLY A 36 40.97 7.97 -23.68
CA GLY A 36 40.71 9.00 -22.67
C GLY A 36 39.33 9.65 -22.81
N PRO A 37 39.00 10.22 -23.98
CA PRO A 37 37.68 10.78 -24.26
C PRO A 37 36.54 9.77 -24.11
N GLY A 38 36.76 8.51 -24.50
CA GLY A 38 35.79 7.43 -24.38
C GLY A 38 35.47 7.07 -22.93
N ILE A 39 36.49 6.97 -22.07
CA ILE A 39 36.31 6.76 -20.62
C ILE A 39 35.57 7.95 -19.99
N ALA A 40 35.96 9.18 -20.34
CA ALA A 40 35.29 10.38 -19.83
C ALA A 40 33.82 10.43 -20.27
N ALA A 41 33.52 10.11 -21.53
CA ALA A 41 32.15 10.04 -22.04
C ALA A 41 31.34 8.93 -21.35
N ALA A 42 31.94 7.76 -21.09
CA ALA A 42 31.28 6.67 -20.36
C ALA A 42 30.94 7.10 -18.93
N ALA A 43 31.88 7.74 -18.22
CA ALA A 43 31.68 8.25 -16.87
C ALA A 43 30.62 9.36 -16.82
N ALA A 44 30.67 10.33 -17.74
CA ALA A 44 29.68 11.40 -17.83
C ALA A 44 28.27 10.85 -18.12
N THR A 45 28.15 9.91 -19.05
CA THR A 45 26.86 9.28 -19.39
C THR A 45 26.30 8.47 -18.22
N ALA A 46 27.16 7.73 -17.50
CA ALA A 46 26.77 7.01 -16.30
C ALA A 46 26.30 7.98 -15.20
N GLY A 47 27.07 9.04 -14.93
CA GLY A 47 26.79 10.03 -13.90
C GLY A 47 25.50 10.78 -14.18
N ILE A 48 25.33 11.34 -15.38
CA ILE A 48 24.10 12.04 -15.78
C ILE A 48 22.91 11.07 -15.77
N GLY A 49 23.10 9.86 -16.28
CA GLY A 49 22.07 8.83 -16.31
C GLY A 49 21.60 8.43 -14.91
N LEU A 50 22.51 8.24 -13.96
CA LEU A 50 22.21 7.93 -12.56
C LEU A 50 21.58 9.13 -11.84
N ALA A 51 22.13 10.33 -12.03
CA ALA A 51 21.62 11.56 -11.39
C ALA A 51 20.17 11.86 -11.81
N THR A 52 19.81 11.57 -13.05
CA THR A 52 18.46 11.81 -13.59
C THR A 52 17.47 10.67 -13.33
N ASN A 53 17.93 9.52 -12.78
CA ASN A 53 17.08 8.34 -12.59
C ASN A 53 16.54 8.25 -11.16
N ILE A 54 15.54 9.09 -10.85
CA ILE A 54 14.87 9.19 -9.54
C ILE A 54 14.41 7.81 -9.01
N LYS A 55 14.03 6.89 -9.89
CA LYS A 55 13.55 5.55 -9.49
C LYS A 55 14.62 4.74 -8.76
N LEU A 56 15.89 4.81 -9.20
CA LEU A 56 16.98 4.15 -8.48
C LEU A 56 17.28 4.83 -7.14
N TRP A 57 17.16 6.16 -7.07
CA TRP A 57 17.37 6.89 -5.84
C TRP A 57 16.36 6.55 -4.74
N LYS A 58 15.10 6.36 -5.15
CA LYS A 58 13.98 5.95 -4.29
C LYS A 58 13.86 4.43 -4.10
N ALA A 59 14.82 3.64 -4.58
CA ALA A 59 14.75 2.19 -4.45
C ALA A 59 14.89 1.73 -2.97
N PRO A 60 14.22 0.63 -2.61
CA PRO A 60 14.45 -0.11 -1.36
C PRO A 60 15.93 -0.35 -1.07
N SER A 61 16.33 -0.29 0.21
CA SER A 61 17.74 -0.48 0.62
C SER A 61 18.29 -1.85 0.19
N SER A 62 17.43 -2.88 0.19
CA SER A 62 17.72 -4.26 -0.22
C SER A 62 18.16 -4.39 -1.68
N ALA A 63 17.60 -3.59 -2.59
CA ALA A 63 17.86 -3.67 -4.03
C ALA A 63 18.65 -2.48 -4.59
N LYS A 64 18.78 -1.38 -3.83
CA LYS A 64 19.38 -0.13 -4.31
C LYS A 64 20.82 -0.34 -4.80
N ALA A 65 21.70 -0.93 -3.99
CA ALA A 65 23.09 -1.15 -4.39
C ALA A 65 23.19 -1.99 -5.68
N THR A 66 22.45 -3.10 -5.73
CA THR A 66 22.41 -3.99 -6.89
C THR A 66 21.90 -3.28 -8.15
N ALA A 67 20.81 -2.50 -8.04
CA ALA A 67 20.27 -1.73 -9.14
C ALA A 67 21.26 -0.69 -9.67
N PHE A 68 21.98 0.01 -8.79
CA PHE A 68 23.03 0.95 -9.18
C PHE A 68 24.19 0.25 -9.90
N CYS A 69 24.66 -0.90 -9.38
CA CYS A 69 25.73 -1.68 -10.02
C CYS A 69 25.31 -2.19 -11.41
N VAL A 70 24.12 -2.78 -11.52
CA VAL A 70 23.57 -3.24 -12.80
C VAL A 70 23.46 -2.08 -13.79
N TYR A 71 22.94 -0.93 -13.35
CA TYR A 71 22.82 0.26 -14.18
C TYR A 71 24.18 0.78 -14.67
N ALA A 72 25.18 0.83 -13.79
CA ALA A 72 26.51 1.33 -14.11
C ALA A 72 27.38 0.35 -14.92
N SER A 73 27.05 -0.94 -14.89
CA SER A 73 27.86 -2.01 -15.51
C SER A 73 28.23 -1.79 -16.98
N PRO A 74 27.36 -1.27 -17.88
CA PRO A 74 27.72 -1.06 -19.29
C PRO A 74 28.81 0.01 -19.44
N HIS A 75 28.78 1.03 -18.58
CA HIS A 75 29.71 2.15 -18.62
C HIS A 75 31.07 1.76 -18.04
N ALA A 76 31.05 1.06 -16.90
CA ALA A 76 32.26 0.53 -16.29
C ALA A 76 32.96 -0.48 -17.20
N GLY A 77 32.21 -1.39 -17.83
CA GLY A 77 32.78 -2.35 -18.76
C GLY A 77 33.29 -1.71 -20.05
N ASN A 78 32.63 -0.68 -20.60
CA ASN A 78 33.19 0.08 -21.71
C ASN A 78 34.52 0.75 -21.34
N ALA A 79 34.61 1.37 -20.17
CA ALA A 79 35.86 1.97 -19.70
C ALA A 79 36.96 0.91 -19.53
N LEU A 80 36.61 -0.26 -18.97
CA LEU A 80 37.55 -1.37 -18.78
C LEU A 80 38.06 -1.94 -20.10
N LEU A 81 37.18 -2.11 -21.10
CA LEU A 81 37.57 -2.59 -22.42
C LEU A 81 38.50 -1.59 -23.13
N LEU A 82 38.24 -0.29 -23.05
CA LEU A 82 39.12 0.76 -23.59
C LEU A 82 40.51 0.77 -22.93
N VAL A 83 40.61 0.44 -21.64
CA VAL A 83 41.90 0.26 -20.96
C VAL A 83 42.55 -1.05 -21.38
N GLY A 84 41.78 -2.13 -21.50
CA GLY A 84 42.25 -3.45 -21.94
C GLY A 84 42.83 -3.43 -23.35
N GLU A 85 42.31 -2.58 -24.24
CA GLU A 85 42.86 -2.33 -25.57
C GLU A 85 44.33 -1.87 -25.52
N ARG A 86 44.76 -1.21 -24.44
CA ARG A 86 46.12 -0.69 -24.27
C ARG A 86 47.14 -1.67 -23.75
N LEU A 87 46.70 -2.73 -23.08
CA LEU A 87 47.59 -3.66 -22.37
C LEU A 87 48.18 -4.74 -23.29
N VAL A 88 48.06 -4.54 -24.59
CA VAL A 88 48.14 -5.59 -25.59
C VAL A 88 49.22 -5.25 -26.61
N PRO A 89 50.05 -6.23 -27.02
CA PRO A 89 51.01 -6.03 -28.10
C PRO A 89 50.33 -5.70 -29.43
N SER A 90 50.64 -4.52 -29.98
CA SER A 90 50.23 -4.11 -31.32
C SER A 90 50.99 -4.94 -32.37
N GLY A 91 50.27 -5.67 -33.23
CA GLY A 91 50.87 -6.39 -34.37
C GLY A 91 50.46 -7.85 -34.55
N SER A 92 49.78 -8.47 -33.57
CA SER A 92 49.23 -9.83 -33.74
C SER A 92 47.78 -9.77 -34.24
N SER A 93 47.54 -10.20 -35.48
CA SER A 93 46.19 -10.29 -36.06
C SER A 93 45.25 -11.19 -35.25
N GLY A 94 45.78 -12.24 -34.62
CA GLY A 94 45.00 -13.13 -33.77
C GLY A 94 44.47 -12.44 -32.51
N TRP A 95 45.25 -11.50 -31.96
CA TRP A 95 44.82 -10.76 -30.78
C TRP A 95 43.81 -9.66 -31.12
N LEU A 96 43.98 -8.98 -32.26
CA LEU A 96 42.99 -8.01 -32.76
C LEU A 96 41.61 -8.67 -32.92
N LEU A 97 41.56 -9.88 -33.48
CA LEU A 97 40.31 -10.65 -33.61
C LEU A 97 39.70 -11.01 -32.24
N ALA A 98 40.54 -11.35 -31.25
CA ALA A 98 40.07 -11.65 -29.90
C ALA A 98 39.41 -10.42 -29.25
N GLN A 99 40.04 -9.24 -29.34
CA GLN A 99 39.47 -7.99 -28.82
C GLN A 99 38.17 -7.61 -29.53
N ALA A 100 38.14 -7.69 -30.86
CA ALA A 100 36.93 -7.43 -31.64
C ALA A 100 35.78 -8.38 -31.25
N THR A 101 36.09 -9.65 -30.98
CA THR A 101 35.12 -10.64 -30.51
C THR A 101 34.58 -10.27 -29.12
N VAL A 102 35.46 -9.90 -28.18
CA VAL A 102 35.05 -9.47 -26.84
C VAL A 102 34.14 -8.23 -26.92
N ILE A 103 34.50 -7.23 -27.74
CA ILE A 103 33.69 -6.02 -27.96
C ILE A 103 32.33 -6.38 -28.55
N ALA A 104 32.28 -7.26 -29.55
CA ALA A 104 31.05 -7.72 -30.18
C ALA A 104 30.13 -8.46 -29.17
N VAL A 105 30.71 -9.36 -28.37
CA VAL A 105 29.98 -10.09 -27.32
C VAL A 105 29.47 -9.13 -26.24
N TRP A 106 30.32 -8.23 -25.75
CA TRP A 106 29.95 -7.24 -24.74
C TRP A 106 28.83 -6.32 -25.22
N THR A 107 28.96 -5.80 -26.44
CA THR A 107 27.95 -4.94 -27.08
C THR A 107 26.64 -5.70 -27.29
N GLY A 108 26.70 -6.92 -27.81
CA GLY A 108 25.54 -7.78 -28.03
C GLY A 108 24.81 -8.11 -26.73
N ALA A 109 25.56 -8.49 -25.69
CA ALA A 109 25.02 -8.75 -24.35
C ALA A 109 24.34 -7.50 -23.77
N THR A 110 25.01 -6.34 -23.82
CA THR A 110 24.45 -5.07 -23.34
C THR A 110 23.18 -4.68 -24.10
N TRP A 111 23.17 -4.88 -25.42
CA TRP A 111 22.03 -4.58 -26.29
C TRP A 111 20.82 -5.48 -25.99
N TYR A 112 21.08 -6.76 -25.70
CA TYR A 112 20.05 -7.76 -25.41
C TYR A 112 19.50 -7.64 -23.97
N ILE A 113 20.38 -7.67 -22.95
CA ILE A 113 20.01 -7.64 -21.53
C ILE A 113 19.36 -6.32 -21.14
N ARG A 114 19.80 -5.21 -21.75
CA ARG A 114 19.36 -3.84 -21.43
C ARG A 114 19.48 -3.53 -19.93
N PRO A 115 20.70 -3.41 -19.39
CA PRO A 115 20.92 -3.29 -17.95
C PRO A 115 20.16 -2.13 -17.28
N GLY A 116 19.95 -1.01 -17.97
CA GLY A 116 19.13 0.09 -17.45
C GLY A 116 17.64 -0.23 -17.27
N ARG A 117 17.10 -1.18 -18.04
CA ARG A 117 15.75 -1.72 -17.85
C ARG A 117 15.74 -2.73 -16.72
N LEU A 118 16.69 -3.67 -16.73
CA LEU A 118 16.81 -4.71 -15.71
C LEU A 118 16.99 -4.12 -14.30
N ALA A 119 17.81 -3.07 -14.16
CA ALA A 119 17.97 -2.34 -12.91
C ALA A 119 16.65 -1.76 -12.37
N ARG A 120 15.74 -1.33 -13.24
CA ARG A 120 14.43 -0.80 -12.84
C ARG A 120 13.45 -1.91 -12.47
N GLU A 121 13.50 -3.03 -13.19
CA GLU A 121 12.69 -4.22 -12.89
C GLU A 121 13.09 -4.81 -11.53
N LEU A 122 14.39 -4.83 -11.19
CA LEU A 122 14.84 -5.21 -9.84
C LEU A 122 14.28 -4.30 -8.74
N VAL A 123 14.19 -2.99 -9.00
CA VAL A 123 13.58 -2.05 -8.05
C VAL A 123 12.08 -2.29 -7.93
N ASP A 124 11.39 -2.58 -9.04
CA ASP A 124 9.96 -2.90 -9.02
C ASP A 124 9.67 -4.15 -8.21
N GLU A 125 10.45 -5.21 -8.41
CA GLU A 125 10.31 -6.46 -7.67
C GLU A 125 10.53 -6.24 -6.17
N ALA A 126 11.57 -5.49 -5.80
CA ALA A 126 11.86 -5.20 -4.40
C ALA A 126 10.75 -4.38 -3.72
N VAL A 127 10.15 -3.42 -4.44
CA VAL A 127 9.00 -2.65 -3.91
C VAL A 127 7.79 -3.55 -3.72
N LEU A 128 7.51 -4.46 -4.67
CA LEU A 128 6.41 -5.42 -4.53
C LEU A 128 6.63 -6.36 -3.35
N GLN A 129 7.88 -6.78 -3.12
CA GLN A 129 8.24 -7.59 -1.97
C GLN A 129 8.04 -6.84 -0.64
N GLU A 130 8.50 -5.60 -0.52
CA GLU A 130 8.28 -4.78 0.69
C GLU A 130 6.78 -4.57 0.96
N ILE A 131 5.97 -4.35 -0.07
CA ILE A 131 4.51 -4.23 0.07
C ILE A 131 3.91 -5.56 0.54
N ALA A 132 4.33 -6.69 -0.04
CA ALA A 132 3.86 -8.01 0.36
C ALA A 132 4.26 -8.36 1.81
N GLU A 133 5.48 -8.01 2.23
CA GLU A 133 5.95 -8.20 3.59
C GLU A 133 5.18 -7.30 4.57
N ALA A 134 4.99 -6.03 4.25
CA ALA A 134 4.20 -5.11 5.06
C ALA A 134 2.73 -5.56 5.18
N THR A 135 2.16 -6.11 4.10
CA THR A 135 0.79 -6.67 4.09
C THR A 135 0.71 -7.90 4.99
N LYS A 136 1.68 -8.82 4.89
CA LYS A 136 1.75 -9.99 5.77
C LYS A 136 1.96 -9.61 7.23
N GLU A 137 2.79 -8.61 7.53
CA GLU A 137 2.95 -8.10 8.88
C GLU A 137 1.67 -7.45 9.41
N ALA A 138 0.94 -6.73 8.56
CA ALA A 138 -0.35 -6.16 8.92
C ALA A 138 -1.40 -7.25 9.17
N GLU A 139 -1.44 -8.30 8.34
CA GLU A 139 -2.29 -9.48 8.53
C GLU A 139 -1.89 -10.25 9.78
N GLN A 140 -0.60 -10.43 10.06
CA GLN A 140 -0.10 -11.09 11.26
C GLN A 140 -0.41 -10.28 12.51
N LYS A 141 -0.26 -8.95 12.48
CA LYS A 141 -0.69 -8.08 13.57
C LYS A 141 -2.21 -8.12 13.74
N ALA A 142 -2.98 -8.13 12.66
CA ALA A 142 -4.43 -8.29 12.71
C ALA A 142 -4.86 -9.69 13.20
N ALA A 143 -4.05 -10.73 12.95
CA ALA A 143 -4.30 -12.09 13.42
C ALA A 143 -3.76 -12.34 14.84
N GLU A 144 -2.74 -11.62 15.30
CA GLU A 144 -2.24 -11.60 16.68
C GLU A 144 -3.15 -10.76 17.58
N VAL A 145 -3.75 -9.70 17.01
CA VAL A 145 -5.08 -9.22 17.41
C VAL A 145 -6.12 -10.25 16.98
N VAL A 146 -5.95 -11.51 17.40
CA VAL A 146 -7.12 -12.31 17.75
C VAL A 146 -7.87 -11.38 18.67
N VAL A 147 -9.00 -10.87 18.20
CA VAL A 147 -10.09 -10.45 19.06
C VAL A 147 -10.35 -11.70 19.88
N ARG A 148 -9.60 -11.85 20.99
CA ARG A 148 -10.10 -12.54 22.17
C ARG A 148 -11.47 -11.92 22.26
N PRO A 149 -12.57 -12.68 22.12
CA PRO A 149 -13.86 -12.12 22.43
C PRO A 149 -13.63 -11.51 23.81
N VAL A 150 -13.56 -10.18 23.86
CA VAL A 150 -13.52 -9.47 25.11
C VAL A 150 -14.74 -10.06 25.76
N ASP A 151 -14.53 -10.81 26.84
CA ASP A 151 -15.66 -11.33 27.55
C ASP A 151 -16.54 -10.09 27.76
N PRO A 152 -17.78 -10.05 27.23
CA PRO A 152 -18.65 -8.89 27.40
C PRO A 152 -18.84 -8.55 28.90
N ASN A 153 -18.32 -9.38 29.79
CA ASN A 153 -18.22 -9.22 31.24
C ASN A 153 -16.97 -8.48 31.78
N GLU A 154 -15.94 -8.12 31.00
CA GLU A 154 -14.70 -7.52 31.53
C GLU A 154 -14.70 -5.98 31.61
N SER A 155 -15.46 -5.26 30.77
CA SER A 155 -15.45 -3.79 30.79
C SER A 155 -16.17 -3.22 32.02
N ASP A 156 -15.64 -2.14 32.59
CA ASP A 156 -16.27 -1.46 33.73
C ASP A 156 -17.69 -0.97 33.39
N ALA A 157 -17.90 -0.56 32.13
CA ALA A 157 -19.22 -0.17 31.62
C ALA A 157 -20.22 -1.34 31.59
N ALA A 158 -19.79 -2.55 31.19
CA ALA A 158 -20.66 -3.71 31.19
C ALA A 158 -20.96 -4.22 32.61
N ARG A 159 -19.99 -4.11 33.52
CA ARG A 159 -20.19 -4.40 34.95
C ARG A 159 -21.19 -3.43 35.57
N TRP A 160 -21.05 -2.14 35.30
CA TRP A 160 -22.00 -1.11 35.74
C TRP A 160 -23.41 -1.38 35.17
N TRP A 161 -23.53 -1.63 33.87
CA TRP A 161 -24.83 -1.95 33.24
C TRP A 161 -25.53 -3.13 33.92
N ARG A 162 -24.76 -4.18 34.24
CA ARG A 162 -25.28 -5.37 34.92
C ARG A 162 -25.80 -5.08 36.33
N GLN A 163 -25.04 -4.28 37.08
CA GLN A 163 -25.38 -3.95 38.46
C GLN A 163 -26.60 -3.03 38.54
N GLU A 164 -26.70 -2.07 37.63
CA GLU A 164 -27.68 -0.99 37.74
C GLU A 164 -28.98 -1.27 36.95
N PHE A 165 -28.88 -1.91 35.78
CA PHE A 165 -30.02 -2.08 34.86
C PHE A 165 -30.43 -3.54 34.62
N ALA A 166 -29.48 -4.49 34.61
CA ALA A 166 -29.73 -5.86 34.14
C ALA A 166 -30.08 -6.89 35.22
N GLY A 167 -30.26 -6.47 36.48
CA GLY A 167 -30.76 -7.32 37.56
C GLY A 167 -32.17 -7.85 37.31
N GLU A 168 -32.61 -8.85 38.08
CA GLU A 168 -33.92 -9.52 37.91
C GLU A 168 -35.12 -8.55 37.98
N ASP A 169 -35.03 -7.51 38.83
CA ASP A 169 -36.03 -6.42 38.94
C ASP A 169 -35.60 -5.11 38.24
N GLY A 170 -34.53 -5.18 37.46
CA GLY A 170 -33.90 -4.05 36.77
C GLY A 170 -34.74 -3.50 35.62
N ILE A 171 -34.29 -2.38 35.04
CA ILE A 171 -34.99 -1.71 33.95
C ILE A 171 -34.85 -2.47 32.62
N ALA A 172 -33.76 -3.21 32.46
CA ALA A 172 -33.43 -4.01 31.28
C ALA A 172 -32.96 -5.41 31.70
N PRO A 173 -33.85 -6.24 32.29
CA PRO A 173 -33.47 -7.53 32.86
C PRO A 173 -32.91 -8.46 31.79
N ASN A 174 -31.97 -9.33 32.16
CA ASN A 174 -31.36 -10.32 31.25
C ASN A 174 -30.74 -9.70 29.97
N THR A 175 -30.24 -8.46 30.07
CA THR A 175 -29.49 -7.81 28.98
C THR A 175 -27.99 -7.78 29.27
N VAL A 176 -27.19 -7.78 28.21
CA VAL A 176 -25.74 -7.62 28.28
C VAL A 176 -25.31 -6.45 27.40
N LEU A 177 -24.36 -5.65 27.89
CA LEU A 177 -23.72 -4.61 27.12
C LEU A 177 -22.71 -5.26 26.16
N LEU A 178 -22.94 -5.16 24.85
CA LEU A 178 -22.04 -5.72 23.83
C LEU A 178 -21.02 -4.70 23.35
N ASP A 179 -21.45 -3.45 23.16
CA ASP A 179 -20.62 -2.36 22.68
C ASP A 179 -21.22 -1.00 23.08
N TYR A 180 -20.42 0.05 23.12
CA TYR A 180 -20.87 1.43 23.28
C TYR A 180 -19.91 2.39 22.59
N ASP A 181 -20.47 3.43 21.95
CA ASP A 181 -19.70 4.54 21.41
C ASP A 181 -20.27 5.88 21.90
N ARG A 182 -19.36 6.82 22.17
CA ARG A 182 -19.71 8.19 22.51
C ARG A 182 -19.61 9.03 21.26
N ILE A 183 -20.76 9.31 20.65
CA ILE A 183 -20.86 10.01 19.37
C ILE A 183 -20.64 11.51 19.56
N SER A 184 -21.15 12.07 20.65
CA SER A 184 -20.93 13.48 20.99
C SER A 184 -20.77 13.66 22.51
N LYS A 185 -20.59 14.91 22.96
CA LYS A 185 -20.56 15.19 24.40
C LYS A 185 -21.88 14.81 25.09
N GLU A 186 -22.99 14.84 24.36
CA GLU A 186 -24.35 14.66 24.87
C GLU A 186 -25.04 13.41 24.30
N CYS A 187 -24.44 12.71 23.34
CA CYS A 187 -25.02 11.52 22.69
C CYS A 187 -24.14 10.28 22.87
N VAL A 188 -24.74 9.22 23.42
CA VAL A 188 -24.11 7.90 23.62
C VAL A 188 -25.00 6.84 22.97
N ALA A 189 -24.40 5.99 22.15
CA ALA A 189 -25.08 4.85 21.55
C ALA A 189 -24.54 3.55 22.15
N VAL A 190 -25.47 2.65 22.45
CA VAL A 190 -25.22 1.44 23.22
C VAL A 190 -25.84 0.26 22.50
N VAL A 191 -25.07 -0.81 22.30
CA VAL A 191 -25.55 -2.06 21.71
C VAL A 191 -25.81 -3.06 22.82
N LEU A 192 -27.08 -3.44 22.98
CA LEU A 192 -27.56 -4.37 24.00
C LEU A 192 -27.86 -5.73 23.37
N GLY A 193 -27.39 -6.80 24.00
CA GLY A 193 -27.69 -8.19 23.66
C GLY A 193 -28.58 -8.86 24.70
N SER A 194 -29.28 -9.92 24.30
CA SER A 194 -29.92 -10.84 25.25
C SER A 194 -28.85 -11.69 25.95
N ALA A 195 -28.93 -11.85 27.27
CA ALA A 195 -28.00 -12.68 28.04
C ALA A 195 -28.12 -14.17 27.67
N GLN A 196 -29.29 -14.61 27.20
CA GLN A 196 -29.53 -15.97 26.75
C GLN A 196 -29.52 -16.05 25.22
N ARG A 197 -28.76 -17.01 24.68
CA ARG A 197 -28.65 -17.17 23.23
C ARG A 197 -29.98 -17.66 22.65
N GLY A 198 -30.47 -16.95 21.63
CA GLY A 198 -31.71 -17.32 20.92
C GLY A 198 -32.98 -16.70 21.49
N THR A 199 -32.90 -15.94 22.58
CA THR A 199 -34.02 -15.15 23.11
C THR A 199 -33.94 -13.70 22.61
N PRO A 200 -35.08 -13.04 22.38
CA PRO A 200 -35.09 -11.62 22.07
C PRO A 200 -34.62 -10.80 23.27
N VAL A 201 -34.11 -9.60 23.01
CA VAL A 201 -33.91 -8.59 24.07
C VAL A 201 -35.28 -8.25 24.66
N PRO A 202 -35.46 -8.32 25.99
CA PRO A 202 -36.70 -7.92 26.65
C PRO A 202 -37.07 -6.46 26.36
N ASP A 203 -38.35 -6.12 26.47
CA ASP A 203 -38.78 -4.75 26.29
C ASP A 203 -38.23 -3.87 27.41
N ILE A 204 -37.58 -2.77 27.03
CA ILE A 204 -36.89 -1.87 27.96
C ILE A 204 -37.76 -0.63 28.13
N SER A 205 -38.19 -0.36 29.36
CA SER A 205 -39.06 0.77 29.66
C SER A 205 -38.32 2.09 29.54
N LYS A 206 -38.65 2.88 28.50
CA LYS A 206 -38.13 4.24 28.29
C LYS A 206 -38.38 5.15 29.50
N SER A 207 -39.58 5.10 30.08
CA SER A 207 -39.93 5.92 31.26
C SER A 207 -39.09 5.58 32.49
N ARG A 208 -38.82 4.28 32.73
CA ARG A 208 -37.95 3.88 33.85
C ARG A 208 -36.50 4.28 33.59
N LEU A 209 -36.01 4.16 32.34
CA LEU A 209 -34.68 4.64 31.97
C LEU A 209 -34.55 6.16 32.14
N SER A 210 -35.54 6.92 31.67
CA SER A 210 -35.60 8.37 31.81
C SER A 210 -35.54 8.80 33.27
N ALA A 211 -36.35 8.18 34.14
CA ALA A 211 -36.36 8.47 35.56
C ALA A 211 -35.05 8.12 36.28
N HIS A 212 -34.32 7.10 35.79
CA HIS A 212 -33.07 6.65 36.42
C HIS A 212 -31.84 7.45 35.94
N LEU A 213 -31.81 7.83 34.65
CA LEU A 213 -30.68 8.52 34.03
C LEU A 213 -30.82 10.06 34.06
N ASP A 214 -31.97 10.58 34.46
CA ASP A 214 -32.31 12.01 34.39
C ASP A 214 -32.19 12.55 32.94
N VAL A 215 -32.69 11.76 31.98
CA VAL A 215 -32.69 12.09 30.54
C VAL A 215 -34.14 12.14 30.06
N PRO A 216 -34.59 13.18 29.33
CA PRO A 216 -35.95 13.25 28.79
C PRO A 216 -36.29 12.04 27.90
N GLU A 217 -37.52 11.52 27.96
CA GLU A 217 -37.94 10.35 27.18
C GLU A 217 -37.78 10.55 25.66
N GLU A 218 -37.91 11.80 25.20
CA GLU A 218 -37.74 12.20 23.80
C GLU A 218 -36.29 12.01 23.31
N GLN A 219 -35.33 11.93 24.24
CA GLN A 219 -33.91 11.73 23.97
C GLN A 219 -33.48 10.27 24.20
N ILE A 220 -34.43 9.36 24.40
CA ILE A 220 -34.16 7.92 24.55
C ILE A 220 -34.78 7.17 23.37
N GLU A 221 -33.92 6.66 22.49
CA GLU A 221 -34.31 5.85 21.34
C GLU A 221 -33.91 4.38 21.56
N ILE A 222 -34.85 3.46 21.33
CA ILE A 222 -34.60 2.01 21.43
C ILE A 222 -35.04 1.40 20.10
N GLY A 223 -34.08 0.90 19.33
CA GLY A 223 -34.26 0.50 17.95
C GLY A 223 -33.65 -0.87 17.61
N PRO A 224 -34.00 -1.45 16.45
CA PRO A 224 -33.29 -2.59 15.90
C PRO A 224 -31.89 -2.19 15.40
N VAL A 225 -30.95 -3.13 15.41
CA VAL A 225 -29.64 -2.97 14.74
C VAL A 225 -29.73 -3.56 13.33
N PRO A 226 -29.48 -2.81 12.26
CA PRO A 226 -29.43 -3.32 10.88
C PRO A 226 -28.55 -4.57 10.76
N GLY A 227 -29.02 -5.57 10.01
CA GLY A 227 -28.30 -6.84 9.81
C GLY A 227 -28.25 -7.78 11.03
N ARG A 228 -28.91 -7.44 12.16
CA ARG A 228 -28.95 -8.26 13.38
C ARG A 228 -30.38 -8.68 13.74
N GLY A 229 -30.53 -9.88 14.30
CA GLY A 229 -31.81 -10.39 14.78
C GLY A 229 -32.26 -9.76 16.10
N ALA A 230 -33.47 -10.07 16.55
CA ALA A 230 -34.10 -9.52 17.76
C ALA A 230 -33.36 -9.79 19.08
N GLY A 231 -32.30 -10.60 19.06
CA GLY A 231 -31.38 -10.79 20.19
C GLY A 231 -30.42 -9.62 20.40
N VAL A 232 -30.46 -8.57 19.57
CA VAL A 232 -29.68 -7.34 19.71
C VAL A 232 -30.57 -6.11 19.49
N ARG A 233 -30.37 -5.06 20.31
CA ARG A 233 -31.05 -3.77 20.21
C ARG A 233 -30.04 -2.63 20.35
N LEU A 234 -30.33 -1.51 19.68
CA LEU A 234 -29.62 -0.25 19.84
C LEU A 234 -30.37 0.61 20.85
N LEU A 235 -29.66 1.15 21.84
CA LEU A 235 -30.14 2.17 22.76
C LEU A 235 -29.33 3.44 22.51
N VAL A 236 -29.99 4.53 22.12
CA VAL A 236 -29.37 5.85 21.95
C VAL A 236 -29.88 6.75 23.08
N LEU A 237 -28.93 7.40 23.75
CA LEU A 237 -29.17 8.34 24.86
C LEU A 237 -28.67 9.72 24.45
N GLY A 238 -29.56 10.72 24.49
CA GLY A 238 -29.27 12.12 24.20
C GLY A 238 -29.67 12.57 22.79
N PRO A 239 -29.56 13.87 22.50
CA PRO A 239 -29.90 14.41 21.18
C PRO A 239 -28.94 13.83 20.13
N ARG A 240 -29.49 13.20 19.07
CA ARG A 240 -28.68 12.83 17.91
C ARG A 240 -28.03 14.11 17.37
N PRO A 241 -26.72 14.11 17.08
CA PRO A 241 -26.13 15.25 16.39
C PRO A 241 -26.95 15.51 15.12
N GLU A 242 -27.34 16.76 14.87
CA GLU A 242 -27.88 17.10 13.57
C GLU A 242 -26.86 16.64 12.52
N PRO A 243 -27.29 15.93 11.45
CA PRO A 243 -26.38 15.62 10.36
C PRO A 243 -25.83 16.97 9.95
N ALA A 244 -24.53 17.20 10.17
CA ALA A 244 -23.88 18.41 9.71
C ALA A 244 -24.28 18.52 8.24
N GLU A 245 -25.00 19.59 7.87
CA GLU A 245 -25.44 19.86 6.51
C GLU A 245 -24.31 19.46 5.59
N SER A 246 -24.44 18.27 4.99
CA SER A 246 -23.39 17.53 4.30
C SER A 246 -22.01 18.19 4.46
N GLU A 247 -21.15 17.66 5.35
CA GLU A 247 -19.75 17.60 4.92
C GLU A 247 -19.80 16.91 3.55
N LYS A 248 -19.81 17.72 2.49
CA LYS A 248 -19.28 17.39 1.20
C LYS A 248 -17.80 17.16 1.46
N THR A 249 -17.49 16.06 2.14
CA THR A 249 -16.22 15.38 1.99
C THR A 249 -16.21 14.99 0.52
N ALA A 250 -15.60 15.86 -0.26
CA ALA A 250 -15.24 15.62 -1.63
C ALA A 250 -14.61 14.23 -1.71
N GLY A 251 -15.23 13.34 -2.48
CA GLY A 251 -14.64 12.06 -2.90
C GLY A 251 -14.72 10.92 -1.88
N GLY A 252 -15.81 10.81 -1.12
CA GLY A 252 -16.03 9.69 -0.20
C GLY A 252 -16.02 8.34 -0.92
N ASP A 253 -14.99 7.54 -0.62
CA ASP A 253 -14.70 6.13 -0.88
C ASP A 253 -15.50 5.36 -1.94
N GLU A 254 -16.83 5.47 -2.02
CA GLU A 254 -17.69 4.81 -2.99
C GLU A 254 -17.37 5.20 -4.45
N GLU A 255 -17.08 6.47 -4.73
CA GLU A 255 -16.67 6.92 -6.07
C GLU A 255 -15.27 6.41 -6.43
N VAL A 256 -14.35 6.43 -5.45
CA VAL A 256 -12.98 5.92 -5.60
C VAL A 256 -13.00 4.40 -5.84
N TRP A 257 -13.82 3.68 -5.09
CA TRP A 257 -14.01 2.24 -5.25
C TRP A 257 -14.71 1.87 -6.55
N LYS A 258 -15.66 2.68 -7.03
CA LYS A 258 -16.24 2.51 -8.38
C LYS A 258 -15.20 2.69 -9.47
N GLU A 259 -14.32 3.70 -9.36
CA GLU A 259 -13.26 3.94 -10.33
C GLU A 259 -12.20 2.82 -10.31
N ILE A 260 -11.81 2.35 -9.12
CA ILE A 260 -10.91 1.20 -8.92
C ILE A 260 -11.54 -0.08 -9.47
N ALA A 261 -12.80 -0.37 -9.16
CA ALA A 261 -13.50 -1.56 -9.63
C ALA A 261 -13.63 -1.56 -11.16
N ALA A 262 -14.01 -0.44 -11.76
CA ALA A 262 -14.11 -0.31 -13.22
C ALA A 262 -12.75 -0.48 -13.93
N THR A 263 -11.65 -0.10 -13.28
CA THR A 263 -10.31 -0.12 -13.87
C THR A 263 -9.57 -1.44 -13.63
N ALA A 264 -9.72 -2.06 -12.45
CA ALA A 264 -8.95 -3.22 -12.04
C ALA A 264 -9.74 -4.55 -12.11
N MET A 265 -11.07 -4.51 -12.00
CA MET A 265 -11.93 -5.71 -11.92
C MET A 265 -13.27 -5.52 -12.67
N PRO A 266 -13.24 -5.40 -14.02
CA PRO A 266 -14.47 -5.21 -14.79
C PRO A 266 -15.39 -6.43 -14.64
N GLY A 267 -16.60 -6.22 -14.08
CA GLY A 267 -17.63 -7.24 -13.90
C GLY A 267 -17.92 -7.65 -12.45
N VAL A 268 -17.30 -7.02 -11.45
CA VAL A 268 -17.58 -7.27 -10.03
C VAL A 268 -18.46 -6.16 -9.47
N GLU A 269 -19.70 -6.51 -9.07
CA GLU A 269 -20.54 -5.65 -8.22
C GLU A 269 -20.15 -5.85 -6.76
N LEU A 270 -19.85 -4.76 -6.06
CA LEU A 270 -19.67 -4.74 -4.61
C LEU A 270 -21.05 -4.99 -3.97
N ILE A 271 -21.27 -6.19 -3.46
CA ILE A 271 -22.40 -6.47 -2.57
C ILE A 271 -21.95 -6.04 -1.17
N GLU A 272 -22.47 -4.91 -0.75
CA GLU A 272 -22.50 -4.33 0.60
C GLU A 272 -21.73 -5.10 1.70
N ALA A 273 -20.67 -4.48 2.21
CA ALA A 273 -19.99 -4.95 3.41
C ALA A 273 -20.89 -4.73 4.62
N ASN A 274 -21.46 -5.82 5.16
CA ASN A 274 -22.36 -5.84 6.31
C ASN A 274 -21.65 -5.61 7.67
N THR A 275 -20.62 -4.76 7.71
CA THR A 275 -19.97 -4.36 8.96
C THR A 275 -20.72 -3.14 9.50
N TYR A 276 -21.57 -3.38 10.50
CA TYR A 276 -22.29 -2.32 11.20
C TYR A 276 -21.31 -1.50 12.05
N GLU A 277 -21.15 -0.22 11.72
CA GLU A 277 -20.40 0.75 12.52
C GLU A 277 -21.37 1.77 13.11
N ILE A 278 -21.42 1.86 14.45
CA ILE A 278 -22.36 2.71 15.21
C ILE A 278 -22.32 4.18 14.75
N ARG A 279 -21.12 4.68 14.42
CA ARG A 279 -20.92 6.08 14.02
C ARG A 279 -21.59 6.42 12.68
N LYS A 280 -21.58 5.49 11.71
CA LYS A 280 -22.02 5.72 10.33
C LYS A 280 -23.54 5.91 10.18
N GLU A 281 -24.32 5.41 11.14
CA GLU A 281 -25.79 5.50 11.14
C GLU A 281 -26.33 6.71 11.92
N LEU A 282 -25.47 7.35 12.70
CA LEU A 282 -25.85 8.40 13.65
C LEU A 282 -25.22 9.77 13.33
N THR A 283 -24.37 9.84 12.31
CA THR A 283 -23.82 11.06 11.69
C THR A 283 -24.29 11.16 10.24
#